data_AF-Q9CUY1-F1
#
_entry.id   AF-Q9CUY1-F1
#
_cell.length_a   1.000
_cell.length_b   1.000
_cell.length_c   1.000
_cell.angle_alpha   90.00
_cell.angle_beta   90.00
_cell.angle_gamma   90.00
#
_symmetry.space_group_name_H-M   'P 1'
#
loop_
_entity.id
_entity.type
_entity.pdbx_description
1 polymer ?
#
loop_
_entity_poly.entity_id
_entity_poly.type
_entity_poly.pdbx_seq_one_letter_code
_entity_poly.pdbx_strand_id
1 'polypeptide(L)'
;KMETPLSALGMQNGCRVMLIGEKSNPEEEVELKKLKDLEVSAEKIANHLQELNKELSGIQQGFLAKELQAEALCKLDRKVKATIEQFMKILEEIDTMVLPEQFKDSRLKRKNLVKKVQVFLAECDTVEQYICQETERLQSTNLALAE
;
A
#
# COMPACT_ATOMS: atom_id res chain seq x y z
N LYS A 1 40.61 -8.15 15.36
CA LYS A 1 40.10 -7.89 16.74
C LYS A 1 40.38 -9.15 17.54
N MET A 2 41.03 -9.05 18.71
CA MET A 2 41.39 -10.20 19.53
C MET A 2 40.12 -10.88 20.06
N GLU A 3 39.98 -12.17 19.79
CA GLU A 3 38.89 -13.01 20.28
C GLU A 3 39.30 -13.56 21.66
N THR A 4 39.15 -12.73 22.70
CA THR A 4 39.37 -13.20 24.08
C THR A 4 38.25 -14.17 24.44
N PRO A 5 38.55 -15.41 24.88
CA PRO A 5 37.51 -16.38 25.21
C PRO A 5 36.71 -15.90 26.44
N LEU A 6 35.40 -16.12 26.43
CA LEU A 6 34.48 -15.70 27.50
C LEU A 6 34.86 -16.27 28.89
N SER A 7 35.58 -17.38 28.91
CA SER A 7 36.17 -17.97 30.12
C SER A 7 37.20 -17.06 30.79
N ALA A 8 37.97 -16.27 30.03
CA ALA A 8 38.93 -15.31 30.57
C ALA A 8 38.26 -14.07 31.19
N LEU A 9 36.97 -13.86 30.92
CA LEU A 9 36.13 -12.80 31.47
C LEU A 9 35.33 -13.25 32.70
N GLY A 10 35.65 -14.43 33.26
CA GLY A 10 35.04 -14.95 34.48
C GLY A 10 33.67 -15.62 34.28
N MET A 11 33.29 -15.92 33.03
CA MET A 11 32.01 -16.59 32.73
C MET A 11 32.11 -18.09 32.99
N GLN A 12 31.21 -18.61 33.83
CA GLN A 12 31.14 -20.02 34.17
C GLN A 12 30.09 -20.75 33.32
N ASN A 13 30.24 -22.07 33.22
CA ASN A 13 29.28 -22.90 32.51
C ASN A 13 27.92 -22.85 33.22
N GLY A 14 26.87 -22.36 32.53
CA GLY A 14 25.56 -22.09 33.12
C GLY A 14 25.21 -20.60 33.30
N CYS A 15 26.15 -19.68 33.06
CA CYS A 15 25.85 -18.25 33.05
C CYS A 15 24.96 -17.88 31.84
N ARG A 16 23.83 -17.22 32.09
CA ARG A 16 22.97 -16.64 31.04
C ARG A 16 23.52 -15.30 30.61
N VAL A 17 23.91 -15.19 29.35
CA VAL A 17 24.47 -13.96 28.77
C VAL A 17 23.34 -13.14 28.17
N MET A 18 23.20 -11.88 28.61
CA MET A 18 22.29 -10.92 28.01
C MET A 18 23.14 -9.87 27.29
N LEU A 19 23.04 -9.81 25.97
CA LEU A 19 23.70 -8.78 25.19
C LEU A 19 22.91 -7.47 25.36
N ILE A 20 23.50 -6.46 25.98
CA ILE A 20 22.91 -5.12 26.11
C ILE A 20 23.62 -4.18 25.15
N GLY A 21 22.87 -3.68 24.18
CA GLY A 21 23.32 -2.82 23.10
C GLY A 21 22.41 -3.03 21.90
N GLU A 22 21.93 -1.95 21.29
CA GLU A 22 21.18 -2.02 20.04
C GLU A 22 22.14 -2.57 18.98
N LYS A 23 21.95 -3.84 18.62
CA LYS A 23 22.72 -4.46 17.55
C LYS A 23 22.15 -3.87 16.27
N SER A 24 22.58 -2.66 15.91
CA SER A 24 22.25 -2.04 14.64
C SER A 24 22.80 -2.96 13.56
N ASN A 25 21.99 -3.90 13.11
CA ASN A 25 22.33 -4.78 12.02
C ASN A 25 22.26 -3.90 10.76
N PRO A 26 23.40 -3.62 10.09
CA PRO A 26 23.40 -2.77 8.90
C PRO A 26 22.51 -3.37 7.79
N GLU A 27 22.37 -4.71 7.76
CA GLU A 27 21.46 -5.41 6.85
C GLU A 27 19.99 -5.14 7.17
N GLU A 28 19.59 -5.17 8.45
CA GLU A 28 18.22 -4.90 8.88
C GLU A 28 17.81 -3.44 8.61
N GLU A 29 18.74 -2.50 8.84
CA GLU A 29 18.55 -1.07 8.52
C GLU A 29 18.34 -0.83 7.01
N VAL A 30 19.04 -1.56 6.14
CA VAL A 30 18.85 -1.47 4.68
C VAL A 30 17.47 -1.99 4.28
N GLU A 31 17.01 -3.10 4.87
CA GLU A 31 15.67 -3.63 4.61
C GLU A 31 14.56 -2.72 5.18
N LEU A 32 14.75 -2.18 6.38
CA LEU A 32 13.87 -1.18 6.99
C LEU A 32 13.76 0.07 6.12
N LYS A 33 14.87 0.50 5.50
CA LYS A 33 14.87 1.65 4.60
C LYS A 33 14.01 1.37 3.36
N LYS A 34 14.18 0.21 2.72
CA LYS A 34 13.33 -0.21 1.58
C LYS A 34 11.85 -0.26 1.96
N LEU A 35 11.52 -0.82 3.13
CA LEU A 35 10.14 -0.84 3.63
C LEU A 35 9.58 0.57 3.88
N LYS A 36 10.42 1.52 4.35
CA LYS A 36 10.04 2.92 4.50
C LYS A 36 9.81 3.59 3.14
N ASP A 37 10.65 3.35 2.15
CA ASP A 37 10.49 3.90 0.80
C ASP A 37 9.20 3.38 0.14
N LEU A 38 8.88 2.09 0.31
CA LEU A 38 7.62 1.49 -0.12
C LEU A 38 6.40 2.09 0.60
N GLU A 39 6.52 2.33 1.91
CA GLU A 39 5.47 2.99 2.69
C GLU A 39 5.18 4.41 2.19
N VAL A 40 6.23 5.20 1.91
CA VAL A 40 6.10 6.54 1.31
C VAL A 40 5.47 6.45 -0.08
N SER A 41 5.81 5.44 -0.86
CA SER A 41 5.26 5.22 -2.20
C SER A 41 3.77 4.87 -2.13
N ALA A 42 3.38 3.97 -1.21
CA ALA A 42 1.97 3.65 -0.95
C ALA A 42 1.19 4.88 -0.49
N GLU A 43 1.78 5.75 0.33
CA GLU A 43 1.14 6.98 0.79
C GLU A 43 0.95 8.01 -0.33
N LYS A 44 1.89 8.13 -1.27
CA LYS A 44 1.71 8.97 -2.46
C LYS A 44 0.55 8.47 -3.33
N ILE A 45 0.43 7.17 -3.51
CA ILE A 45 -0.69 6.57 -4.28
C ILE A 45 -2.01 6.79 -3.54
N ALA A 46 -2.04 6.66 -2.22
CA ALA A 46 -3.22 6.96 -1.41
C ALA A 46 -3.64 8.44 -1.52
N ASN A 47 -2.68 9.38 -1.54
CA ASN A 47 -2.98 10.78 -1.78
C ASN A 47 -3.58 11.00 -3.17
N HIS A 48 -3.06 10.32 -4.20
CA HIS A 48 -3.63 10.36 -5.54
C HIS A 48 -5.07 9.82 -5.57
N LEU A 49 -5.33 8.70 -4.86
CA LEU A 49 -6.69 8.17 -4.70
C LEU A 49 -7.64 9.17 -4.03
N GLN A 50 -7.17 9.96 -3.06
CA GLN A 50 -7.99 11.02 -2.46
C GLN A 50 -8.30 12.15 -3.45
N GLU A 51 -7.37 12.51 -4.33
CA GLU A 51 -7.63 13.48 -5.39
C GLU A 51 -8.67 12.94 -6.39
N LEU A 52 -8.57 11.67 -6.79
CA LEU A 52 -9.56 11.01 -7.63
C LEU A 52 -10.96 10.99 -6.98
N ASN A 53 -11.04 10.78 -5.66
CA ASN A 53 -12.31 10.86 -4.93
C ASN A 53 -12.91 12.27 -4.88
N LYS A 54 -12.06 13.32 -4.84
CA LYS A 54 -12.53 14.70 -4.96
C LYS A 54 -13.04 14.99 -6.37
N GLU A 55 -12.33 14.52 -7.40
CA GLU A 55 -12.81 14.58 -8.80
C GLU A 55 -14.16 13.87 -8.94
N LEU A 56 -14.30 12.64 -8.41
CA LEU A 56 -15.55 11.87 -8.39
C LEU A 56 -16.71 12.67 -7.77
N SER A 57 -16.49 13.20 -6.57
CA SER A 57 -17.49 13.98 -5.85
C SER A 57 -17.89 15.25 -6.63
N GLY A 58 -16.92 15.89 -7.29
CA GLY A 58 -17.16 17.05 -8.15
C GLY A 58 -17.97 16.72 -9.41
N ILE A 59 -17.76 15.55 -10.02
CA ILE A 59 -18.54 15.09 -11.17
C ILE A 59 -19.98 14.77 -10.75
N GLN A 60 -20.18 14.12 -9.60
CA GLN A 60 -21.50 13.78 -9.07
C GLN A 60 -22.32 15.01 -8.67
N GLN A 61 -21.70 15.98 -8.00
CA GLN A 61 -22.36 17.22 -7.55
C GLN A 61 -22.44 18.27 -8.67
N GLY A 62 -21.69 18.08 -9.75
CA GLY A 62 -21.63 18.99 -10.87
C GLY A 62 -22.88 18.94 -11.76
N PHE A 63 -23.15 20.04 -12.44
CA PHE A 63 -24.25 20.18 -13.40
C PHE A 63 -23.88 19.68 -14.82
N LEU A 64 -22.90 18.78 -14.94
CA LEU A 64 -22.49 18.24 -16.24
C LEU A 64 -23.66 17.49 -16.89
N ALA A 65 -23.76 17.58 -18.21
CA ALA A 65 -24.74 16.80 -18.96
C ALA A 65 -24.47 15.30 -18.76
N LYS A 66 -25.52 14.47 -18.76
CA LYS A 66 -25.42 13.03 -18.47
C LYS A 66 -24.38 12.30 -19.35
N GLU A 67 -24.23 12.72 -20.61
CA GLU A 67 -23.23 12.15 -21.52
C GLU A 67 -21.79 12.51 -21.11
N LEU A 68 -21.57 13.76 -20.71
CA LEU A 68 -20.27 14.23 -20.22
C LEU A 68 -19.94 13.65 -18.84
N GLN A 69 -20.95 13.42 -17.98
CA GLN A 69 -20.77 12.71 -16.71
C GLN A 69 -20.33 11.26 -16.95
N ALA A 70 -20.97 10.54 -17.87
CA ALA A 70 -20.58 9.16 -18.21
C ALA A 70 -19.15 9.09 -18.78
N GLU A 71 -18.75 10.04 -19.63
CA GLU A 71 -17.38 10.09 -20.15
C GLU A 71 -16.37 10.41 -19.03
N ALA A 72 -16.69 11.34 -18.13
CA ALA A 72 -15.82 11.70 -17.01
C ALA A 72 -15.66 10.54 -16.01
N LEU A 73 -16.76 9.84 -15.70
CA LEU A 73 -16.76 8.62 -14.87
C LEU A 73 -15.92 7.52 -15.51
N CYS A 74 -16.05 7.28 -16.82
CA CYS A 74 -15.24 6.30 -17.55
C CYS A 74 -13.74 6.66 -17.57
N LYS A 75 -13.40 7.95 -17.68
CA LYS A 75 -12.01 8.42 -17.53
C LYS A 75 -11.49 8.18 -16.12
N LEU A 76 -12.34 8.40 -15.10
CA LEU A 76 -11.98 8.18 -13.71
C LEU A 76 -11.79 6.69 -13.38
N ASP A 77 -12.65 5.80 -13.89
CA ASP A 77 -12.52 4.34 -13.79
C ASP A 77 -11.12 3.88 -14.23
N ARG A 78 -10.65 4.35 -15.39
CA ARG A 78 -9.30 4.02 -15.88
C ARG A 78 -8.20 4.49 -14.93
N LYS A 79 -8.34 5.67 -14.32
CA LYS A 79 -7.38 6.19 -13.35
C LYS A 79 -7.40 5.36 -12.05
N VAL A 80 -8.58 4.94 -11.59
CA VAL A 80 -8.74 4.07 -10.40
C VAL A 80 -8.09 2.71 -10.66
N LYS A 81 -8.35 2.09 -11.82
CA LYS A 81 -7.70 0.83 -12.24
C LYS A 81 -6.18 0.95 -12.32
N ALA A 82 -5.67 2.06 -12.85
CA ALA A 82 -4.23 2.31 -12.84
C ALA A 82 -3.68 2.39 -11.41
N THR A 83 -4.43 3.02 -10.48
CA THR A 83 -4.05 3.14 -9.06
C THR A 83 -4.04 1.77 -8.37
N ILE A 84 -5.02 0.90 -8.64
CA ILE A 84 -5.07 -0.49 -8.18
C ILE A 84 -3.82 -1.24 -8.65
N GLU A 85 -3.44 -1.12 -9.93
CA GLU A 85 -2.23 -1.75 -10.45
C GLU A 85 -0.96 -1.26 -9.74
N GLN A 86 -0.85 0.03 -9.41
CA GLN A 86 0.28 0.56 -8.65
C GLN A 86 0.35 -0.05 -7.23
N PHE A 87 -0.79 -0.20 -6.54
CA PHE A 87 -0.83 -0.86 -5.23
C PHE A 87 -0.47 -2.34 -5.31
N MET A 88 -0.91 -3.05 -6.37
CA MET A 88 -0.53 -4.44 -6.60
C MET A 88 0.97 -4.59 -6.81
N LYS A 89 1.61 -3.73 -7.61
CA LYS A 89 3.07 -3.72 -7.78
C LYS A 89 3.82 -3.53 -6.46
N ILE A 90 3.30 -2.70 -5.56
CA ILE A 90 3.87 -2.53 -4.21
C ILE A 90 3.76 -3.84 -3.42
N LEU A 91 2.60 -4.51 -3.45
CA LEU A 91 2.44 -5.80 -2.76
C LEU A 91 3.38 -6.86 -3.33
N GLU A 92 3.51 -6.93 -4.64
CA GLU A 92 4.44 -7.84 -5.31
C GLU A 92 5.89 -7.55 -4.88
N GLU A 93 6.31 -6.28 -4.87
CA GLU A 93 7.66 -5.89 -4.42
C GLU A 93 7.89 -6.27 -2.95
N ILE A 94 6.88 -6.08 -2.08
CA ILE A 94 6.95 -6.51 -0.68
C ILE A 94 7.10 -8.03 -0.55
N ASP A 95 6.37 -8.80 -1.35
CA ASP A 95 6.39 -10.26 -1.31
C ASP A 95 7.71 -10.85 -1.80
N THR A 96 8.42 -10.15 -2.69
CA THR A 96 9.79 -10.55 -3.09
C THR A 96 10.82 -10.40 -1.95
N MET A 97 10.52 -9.61 -0.91
CA MET A 97 11.44 -9.41 0.21
C MET A 97 11.41 -10.62 1.17
N VAL A 98 12.49 -11.39 1.16
CA VAL A 98 12.71 -12.51 2.08
C VAL A 98 13.42 -12.02 3.34
N LEU A 99 12.63 -11.69 4.37
CA LEU A 99 13.14 -11.25 5.67
C LEU A 99 13.51 -12.45 6.57
N PRO A 100 14.75 -12.56 7.09
CA PRO A 100 15.14 -13.53 8.11
C PRO A 100 14.25 -13.47 9.37
N GLU A 101 14.22 -14.56 10.13
CA GLU A 101 13.42 -14.63 11.39
C GLU A 101 13.96 -13.72 12.50
N GLN A 102 15.20 -13.28 12.36
CA GLN A 102 15.90 -12.38 13.28
C GLN A 102 15.38 -10.94 13.22
N PHE A 103 14.83 -10.52 12.06
CA PHE A 103 14.39 -9.13 11.83
C PHE A 103 12.92 -8.95 12.21
N LYS A 104 12.66 -8.94 13.53
CA LYS A 104 11.30 -8.85 14.07
C LYS A 104 10.61 -7.54 13.69
N ASP A 105 11.32 -6.43 13.76
CA ASP A 105 10.80 -5.10 13.42
C ASP A 105 10.50 -4.97 11.93
N SER A 106 11.41 -5.39 11.05
CA SER A 106 11.17 -5.42 9.60
C SER A 106 9.96 -6.30 9.25
N ARG A 107 9.81 -7.47 9.87
CA ARG A 107 8.66 -8.36 9.64
C ARG A 107 7.35 -7.75 10.12
N LEU A 108 7.34 -7.11 11.29
CA LEU A 108 6.16 -6.42 11.79
C LEU A 108 5.78 -5.27 10.84
N LYS A 109 6.76 -4.48 10.42
CA LYS A 109 6.57 -3.35 9.51
C LYS A 109 6.07 -3.79 8.13
N ARG A 110 6.63 -4.87 7.58
CA ARG A 110 6.13 -5.51 6.35
C ARG A 110 4.67 -5.90 6.48
N LYS A 111 4.30 -6.58 7.57
CA LYS A 111 2.92 -7.01 7.82
C LYS A 111 1.96 -5.81 7.93
N ASN A 112 2.37 -4.75 8.59
CA ASN A 112 1.55 -3.54 8.69
C ASN A 112 1.40 -2.85 7.34
N LEU A 113 2.46 -2.77 6.54
CA LEU A 113 2.42 -2.19 5.21
C LEU A 113 1.47 -2.96 4.29
N VAL A 114 1.57 -4.30 4.26
CA VAL A 114 0.64 -5.16 3.49
C VAL A 114 -0.81 -4.90 3.89
N LYS A 115 -1.11 -4.87 5.20
CA LYS A 115 -2.46 -4.55 5.68
C LYS A 115 -2.93 -3.17 5.24
N LYS A 116 -2.06 -2.15 5.32
CA LYS A 116 -2.38 -0.77 4.92
C LYS A 116 -2.70 -0.71 3.42
N VAL A 117 -1.89 -1.36 2.58
CA VAL A 117 -2.12 -1.42 1.12
C VAL A 117 -3.40 -2.19 0.78
N GLN A 118 -3.69 -3.29 1.47
CA GLN A 118 -4.95 -4.04 1.28
C GLN A 118 -6.19 -3.21 1.62
N VAL A 119 -6.13 -2.37 2.66
CA VAL A 119 -7.22 -1.44 2.97
C VAL A 119 -7.40 -0.44 1.83
N PHE A 120 -6.33 0.16 1.32
CA PHE A 120 -6.43 1.07 0.17
C PHE A 120 -6.95 0.41 -1.11
N LEU A 121 -6.58 -0.84 -1.36
CA LEU A 121 -7.12 -1.62 -2.48
C LEU A 121 -8.63 -1.82 -2.34
N ALA A 122 -9.11 -2.20 -1.14
CA ALA A 122 -10.54 -2.36 -0.90
C ALA A 122 -11.32 -1.03 -1.06
N GLU A 123 -10.71 0.10 -0.67
CA GLU A 123 -11.28 1.42 -0.96
C GLU A 123 -11.33 1.71 -2.46
N CYS A 124 -10.27 1.38 -3.22
CA CYS A 124 -10.26 1.52 -4.68
C CYS A 124 -11.35 0.65 -5.33
N ASP A 125 -11.52 -0.60 -4.91
CA ASP A 125 -12.54 -1.52 -5.43
C ASP A 125 -13.95 -0.97 -5.19
N THR A 126 -14.19 -0.40 -4.01
CA THR A 126 -15.48 0.21 -3.68
C THR A 126 -15.78 1.41 -4.59
N VAL A 127 -14.77 2.25 -4.84
CA VAL A 127 -14.89 3.40 -5.74
C VAL A 127 -15.09 2.94 -7.18
N GLU A 128 -14.36 1.93 -7.65
CA GLU A 128 -14.51 1.37 -9.00
C GLU A 128 -15.91 0.81 -9.21
N GLN A 129 -16.40 -0.02 -8.27
CA GLN A 129 -17.73 -0.60 -8.33
C GLN A 129 -18.81 0.48 -8.40
N TYR A 130 -18.67 1.53 -7.60
CA TYR A 130 -19.59 2.65 -7.62
C TYR A 130 -19.59 3.37 -8.98
N ILE A 131 -18.41 3.67 -9.53
CA ILE A 131 -18.26 4.32 -10.84
C ILE A 131 -18.89 3.46 -11.94
N CYS A 132 -18.65 2.16 -11.91
CA CYS A 132 -19.16 1.21 -12.89
C CYS A 132 -20.71 1.20 -12.88
N GLN A 133 -21.31 1.06 -11.70
CA GLN A 133 -22.77 1.08 -11.53
C GLN A 133 -23.40 2.40 -12.00
N GLU A 134 -22.82 3.55 -11.64
CA GLU A 134 -23.36 4.85 -12.07
C GLU A 134 -23.23 5.06 -13.57
N THR A 135 -22.14 4.58 -14.18
CA THR A 135 -21.94 4.65 -15.62
C THR A 135 -22.98 3.79 -16.36
N GLU A 136 -23.22 2.55 -15.91
CA GLU A 136 -24.25 1.67 -16.46
C GLU A 136 -25.66 2.26 -16.32
N ARG A 137 -25.96 2.89 -15.19
CA ARG A 137 -27.25 3.57 -14.95
C ARG A 137 -27.47 4.73 -15.93
N LEU A 138 -26.46 5.56 -16.13
CA LEU A 138 -26.52 6.69 -17.07
C LEU A 138 -26.68 6.22 -18.51
N GLN A 139 -25.97 5.17 -18.92
CA GLN A 139 -26.06 4.59 -20.26
C GLN A 139 -27.43 3.93 -20.52
N SER A 140 -27.97 3.18 -19.55
CA SER A 140 -29.28 2.55 -19.66
C SER A 140 -30.42 3.56 -19.83
N THR A 141 -30.31 4.71 -19.15
CA THR A 141 -31.30 5.80 -19.26
C THR A 141 -31.25 6.47 -20.63
N ASN A 142 -30.06 6.61 -21.23
CA ASN A 142 -29.92 7.17 -22.57
C ASN A 142 -30.47 6.23 -23.66
N LEU A 143 -30.27 4.92 -23.51
CA LEU A 143 -30.81 3.94 -24.46
C LEU A 143 -32.35 3.95 -24.46
N ALA A 144 -32.98 4.02 -23.29
CA ALA A 144 -34.43 4.07 -23.15
C ALA A 144 -35.08 5.39 -23.61
N LEU A 145 -34.30 6.46 -23.75
CA LEU A 145 -34.76 7.76 -24.29
C LEU A 145 -34.56 7.87 -25.81
N ALA A 146 -33.84 6.94 -26.42
CA ALA A 146 -33.56 6.89 -27.84
C ALA A 146 -34.52 5.97 -28.63
N GLU A 147 -35.44 5.28 -27.94
CA GLU A 147 -36.56 4.51 -28.51
C GLU A 147 -37.86 5.31 -28.61
#